data_AF-A0A938CJU4-F1
#
_entry.id   AF-A0A938CJU4-F1
#
_cell.length_a   1.000
_cell.length_b   1.000
_cell.length_c   1.000
_cell.angle_alpha   90.00
_cell.angle_beta   90.00
_cell.angle_gamma   90.00
#
_symmetry.space_group_name_H-M   'P 1'
#
loop_
_entity.id
_entity.type
_entity.pdbx_description
1 polymer ?
#
loop_
_entity_poly.entity_id
_entity_poly.type
_entity_poly.pdbx_seq_one_letter_code
_entity_poly.pdbx_strand_id
1 'polypeptide(L)'
;MYCYQCEQTAGGVACTKLGVCGKNPETAALQDLLVYATEGVSQYAHRGRKYGVTDREIDVFVLKALFSTLTNVNFDPERFEAYLLKAAELRDRAKAAYETAAAAAGDTPETLSGPATWTPAADLAGLAAQGEGVAIAERQSSLGVDVTGLQELIMYGLKGLVAYADHAQILGQESDEVYAYVHEALDFLAERPTDVDALVGQALKCGEVNLKVMELLDTANTGAYGHPVPTVVPITPVSGKAILVSGHDLKDLEELLKQTEGQGVNVYTHGEMLPAHAYPGLKHYNHLVGNYGGAWQDQRKEFADFPGPIVMTTNCLQKPQDSYKDRVFTCGVVGWPAVKHLGETRDFSEVIAIAQQMDGFTEDVPEETVTIGFGHHAVLANAEAIIDAVKTGAVRHFFLVGGCDGAKPGRNYYTDFAEQVPADCLILTLACGKFRFNKL
;
A
#
# COMPACT_ATOMS: atom_id res chain seq x y z
N MET A 1 15.54 17.26 3.13
CA MET A 1 14.57 16.17 3.45
C MET A 1 14.66 15.76 4.91
N TYR A 2 13.55 15.32 5.49
CA TYR A 2 13.50 14.62 6.78
C TYR A 2 12.39 13.57 6.71
N CYS A 3 12.73 12.28 6.74
CA CYS A 3 11.74 11.21 6.63
C CYS A 3 12.05 10.08 7.60
N TYR A 4 11.07 9.68 8.40
CA TYR A 4 11.19 8.61 9.40
C TYR A 4 10.00 7.64 9.44
N GLN A 5 9.20 7.58 8.37
CA GLN A 5 7.97 6.79 8.32
C GLN A 5 8.17 5.26 8.23
N CYS A 6 9.40 4.77 8.07
CA CYS A 6 9.67 3.33 7.96
C CYS A 6 10.73 2.86 8.95
N GLU A 7 10.64 1.59 9.32
CA GLU A 7 11.53 0.94 10.29
C GLU A 7 13.03 1.02 9.91
N GLN A 8 13.32 1.10 8.61
CA GLN A 8 14.68 1.16 8.08
C GLN A 8 15.25 2.58 8.00
N THR A 9 14.60 3.57 8.61
CA THR A 9 15.11 4.94 8.62
C THR A 9 16.55 5.00 9.15
N ALA A 10 17.37 5.91 8.62
CA ALA A 10 18.80 5.92 8.88
C ALA A 10 19.08 6.06 10.39
N GLY A 11 19.90 5.15 10.93
CA GLY A 11 20.23 5.07 12.35
C GLY A 11 19.05 4.75 13.29
N GLY A 12 17.89 4.36 12.76
CA GLY A 12 16.65 4.24 13.54
C GLY A 12 16.10 5.59 14.01
N VAL A 13 16.54 6.70 13.39
CA VAL A 13 16.13 8.07 13.75
C VAL A 13 15.41 8.75 12.58
N ALA A 14 16.14 9.10 11.52
CA ALA A 14 15.59 9.82 10.37
C ALA A 14 16.53 9.78 9.16
N CYS A 15 15.98 9.72 7.95
CA CYS A 15 16.71 9.96 6.72
C CYS A 15 16.76 11.46 6.42
N THR A 16 17.96 12.06 6.47
CA THR A 16 18.17 13.51 6.30
C THR A 16 18.94 13.91 5.03
N LYS A 17 19.59 12.95 4.35
CA LYS A 17 20.37 13.19 3.11
C LYS A 17 19.86 12.37 1.93
N LEU A 18 19.60 11.09 2.16
CA LEU A 18 19.03 10.16 1.20
C LEU A 18 18.24 9.12 2.01
N GLY A 19 17.08 8.71 1.51
CA GLY A 19 16.32 7.62 2.10
C GLY A 19 17.07 6.30 1.96
N VAL A 20 17.08 5.47 3.00
CA VAL A 20 17.61 4.08 2.92
C VAL A 20 16.89 3.28 1.82
N CYS A 21 15.61 3.59 1.58
CA CYS A 21 14.81 3.04 0.48
C CYS A 21 15.21 3.55 -0.93
N GLY A 22 16.14 4.50 -1.04
CA GLY A 22 16.54 5.14 -2.29
C GLY A 22 15.78 6.42 -2.63
N LYS A 23 14.85 6.88 -1.78
CA LYS A 23 14.13 8.15 -1.96
C LYS A 23 15.10 9.33 -1.88
N ASN A 24 15.17 10.13 -2.94
CA ASN A 24 16.03 11.31 -3.00
C ASN A 24 15.36 12.52 -2.29
N PRO A 25 16.11 13.60 -2.00
CA PRO A 25 15.55 14.78 -1.33
C PRO A 25 14.42 15.47 -2.08
N GLU A 26 14.49 15.55 -3.41
CA GLU A 26 13.47 16.18 -4.26
C GLU A 26 12.14 15.42 -4.17
N THR A 27 12.15 14.11 -4.41
CA THR A 27 10.98 13.23 -4.23
C THR A 27 10.44 13.30 -2.80
N ALA A 28 11.30 13.38 -1.79
CA ALA A 28 10.85 13.51 -0.40
C ALA A 28 10.12 14.85 -0.18
N ALA A 29 10.65 15.96 -0.69
CA ALA A 29 10.01 17.27 -0.59
C ALA A 29 8.66 17.29 -1.34
N LEU A 30 8.58 16.69 -2.54
CA LEU A 30 7.33 16.58 -3.29
C LEU A 30 6.27 15.73 -2.56
N GLN A 31 6.68 14.66 -1.87
CA GLN A 31 5.78 13.88 -1.02
C GLN A 31 5.28 14.68 0.19
N ASP A 32 6.17 15.44 0.85
CA ASP A 32 5.79 16.32 1.97
C ASP A 32 4.79 17.39 1.48
N LEU A 33 5.01 17.98 0.30
CA LEU A 33 4.09 18.92 -0.31
C LEU A 33 2.76 18.28 -0.69
N LEU A 34 2.75 17.04 -1.20
CA LEU A 34 1.51 16.37 -1.56
C LEU A 34 0.65 16.08 -0.32
N VAL A 35 1.28 15.65 0.78
CA VAL A 35 0.57 15.51 2.07
C VAL A 35 -0.03 16.86 2.48
N TYR A 36 0.77 17.93 2.45
CA TYR A 36 0.28 19.28 2.74
C TYR A 36 -0.88 19.69 1.82
N ALA A 37 -0.80 19.45 0.52
CA ALA A 37 -1.88 19.76 -0.42
C ALA A 37 -3.17 18.97 -0.11
N THR A 38 -3.07 17.68 0.25
CA THR A 38 -4.23 16.85 0.63
C THR A 38 -4.88 17.29 1.95
N GLU A 39 -4.12 17.84 2.89
CA GLU A 39 -4.67 18.54 4.06
C GLU A 39 -5.56 19.70 3.60
N GLY A 40 -5.09 20.53 2.66
CA GLY A 40 -5.85 21.67 2.14
C GLY A 40 -7.14 21.30 1.40
N VAL A 41 -7.09 20.24 0.58
CA VAL A 41 -8.29 19.66 -0.04
C VAL A 41 -9.30 19.24 1.04
N SER A 42 -8.79 18.56 2.06
CA SER A 42 -9.60 17.96 3.13
C SER A 42 -10.21 18.98 4.07
N GLN A 43 -9.55 20.13 4.31
CA GLN A 43 -10.13 21.20 5.11
C GLN A 43 -11.48 21.66 4.50
N TYR A 44 -11.52 21.93 3.19
CA TYR A 44 -12.78 22.30 2.53
C TYR A 44 -13.75 21.13 2.38
N ALA A 45 -13.28 19.93 2.03
CA ALA A 45 -14.16 18.76 1.91
C ALA A 45 -14.85 18.41 3.23
N HIS A 46 -14.12 18.49 4.36
CA HIS A 46 -14.69 18.29 5.69
C HIS A 46 -15.75 19.35 6.04
N ARG A 47 -15.51 20.63 5.72
CA ARG A 47 -16.54 21.68 5.90
C ARG A 47 -17.75 21.45 5.00
N GLY A 48 -17.54 21.11 3.73
CA GLY A 48 -18.62 20.84 2.76
C GLY A 48 -19.57 19.73 3.23
N ARG A 49 -19.03 18.68 3.86
CA ARG A 49 -19.82 17.57 4.42
C ARG A 49 -20.83 18.03 5.48
N LYS A 50 -20.56 19.10 6.25
CA LYS A 50 -21.52 19.68 7.21
C LYS A 50 -22.79 20.22 6.52
N TYR A 51 -22.71 20.53 5.23
CA TYR A 51 -23.81 21.00 4.39
C TYR A 51 -24.32 19.92 3.44
N GLY A 52 -23.94 18.65 3.63
CA GLY A 52 -24.34 17.54 2.77
C GLY A 52 -23.65 17.52 1.40
N VAL A 53 -22.56 18.27 1.22
CA VAL A 53 -21.75 18.25 0.00
C VAL A 53 -20.70 17.15 0.10
N THR A 54 -20.74 16.21 -0.85
CA THR A 54 -19.73 15.17 -1.03
C THR A 54 -19.31 15.10 -2.50
N ASP A 55 -18.09 14.63 -2.75
CA ASP A 55 -17.52 14.52 -4.09
C ASP A 55 -16.60 13.30 -4.15
N ARG A 56 -17.07 12.23 -4.82
CA ARG A 56 -16.36 10.95 -4.87
C ARG A 56 -14.97 11.06 -5.49
N GLU A 57 -14.77 11.95 -6.47
CA GLU A 57 -13.44 12.10 -7.08
C GLU A 57 -12.47 12.73 -6.08
N ILE A 58 -12.93 13.65 -5.23
CA ILE A 58 -12.13 14.22 -4.14
C ILE A 58 -11.81 13.16 -3.10
N ASP A 59 -12.81 12.38 -2.68
CA ASP A 59 -12.64 11.30 -1.71
C ASP A 59 -11.57 10.29 -2.19
N VAL A 60 -11.73 9.75 -3.41
CA VAL A 60 -10.80 8.76 -4.00
C VAL A 60 -9.42 9.36 -4.30
N PHE A 61 -9.36 10.62 -4.76
CA PHE A 61 -8.10 11.29 -5.02
C PHE A 61 -7.25 11.39 -3.74
N VAL A 62 -7.85 11.78 -2.62
CA VAL A 62 -7.11 11.92 -1.35
C VAL A 62 -6.56 10.57 -0.89
N LEU A 63 -7.30 9.47 -1.06
CA LEU A 63 -6.77 8.13 -0.78
C LEU A 63 -5.53 7.82 -1.62
N LYS A 64 -5.64 7.95 -2.95
CA LYS A 64 -4.56 7.68 -3.91
C LYS A 64 -3.34 8.57 -3.67
N ALA A 65 -3.56 9.86 -3.42
CA ALA A 65 -2.50 10.83 -3.18
C ALA A 65 -1.70 10.47 -1.92
N LEU A 66 -2.37 10.18 -0.80
CA LEU A 66 -1.69 9.74 0.42
C LEU A 66 -0.98 8.39 0.25
N PHE A 67 -1.62 7.41 -0.39
CA PHE A 67 -1.02 6.10 -0.67
C PHE A 67 0.25 6.25 -1.52
N SER A 68 0.28 7.14 -2.50
CA SER A 68 1.48 7.39 -3.32
C SER A 68 2.72 7.83 -2.52
N THR A 69 2.53 8.34 -1.29
CA THR A 69 3.62 8.76 -0.39
C THR A 69 4.08 7.68 0.61
N LEU A 70 3.46 6.49 0.59
CA LEU A 70 3.92 5.35 1.39
C LEU A 70 5.29 4.86 0.92
N THR A 71 5.99 4.18 1.84
CA THR A 71 7.33 3.67 1.58
C THR A 71 7.32 2.68 0.42
N ASN A 72 8.23 2.90 -0.54
CA ASN A 72 8.38 2.06 -1.73
C ASN A 72 7.17 2.03 -2.68
N VAL A 73 6.30 3.06 -2.66
CA VAL A 73 5.20 3.20 -3.63
C VAL A 73 5.64 3.99 -4.87
N ASN A 74 5.92 5.28 -4.71
CA ASN A 74 6.19 6.16 -5.86
C ASN A 74 7.44 7.02 -5.64
N PHE A 75 8.33 7.01 -6.63
CA PHE A 75 9.59 7.75 -6.65
C PHE A 75 9.69 8.70 -7.84
N ASP A 76 8.63 8.85 -8.63
CA ASP A 76 8.61 9.60 -9.88
C ASP A 76 8.18 11.07 -9.66
N PRO A 77 9.09 12.05 -9.81
CA PRO A 77 8.78 13.46 -9.60
C PRO A 77 7.67 13.99 -10.53
N GLU A 78 7.60 13.54 -11.79
CA GLU A 78 6.60 14.02 -12.76
C GLU A 78 5.19 13.57 -12.34
N ARG A 79 5.08 12.38 -11.75
CA ARG A 79 3.83 11.89 -11.15
C ARG A 79 3.40 12.75 -9.96
N PHE A 80 4.34 13.18 -9.11
CA PHE A 80 4.01 14.05 -7.99
C PHE A 80 3.60 15.45 -8.43
N GLU A 81 4.20 16.01 -9.49
CA GLU A 81 3.73 17.25 -10.10
C GLU A 81 2.28 17.13 -10.57
N ALA A 82 1.93 16.06 -11.28
CA ALA A 82 0.55 15.81 -11.71
C ALA A 82 -0.43 15.69 -10.52
N TYR A 83 -0.04 14.98 -9.46
CA TYR A 83 -0.86 14.89 -8.24
C TYR A 83 -1.05 16.26 -7.57
N LEU A 84 0.00 17.07 -7.49
CA LEU A 84 -0.04 18.39 -6.86
C LEU A 84 -0.94 19.38 -7.62
N LEU A 85 -0.86 19.39 -8.94
CA LEU A 85 -1.74 20.20 -9.79
C LEU A 85 -3.20 19.76 -9.64
N LYS A 86 -3.45 18.44 -9.61
CA LYS A 86 -4.79 17.91 -9.39
C LYS A 86 -5.32 18.22 -7.98
N ALA A 87 -4.46 18.17 -6.95
CA ALA A 87 -4.85 18.55 -5.59
C ALA A 87 -5.30 20.02 -5.52
N ALA A 88 -4.59 20.93 -6.20
CA ALA A 88 -4.99 22.34 -6.25
C ALA A 88 -6.34 22.54 -6.94
N GLU A 89 -6.56 21.88 -8.10
CA GLU A 89 -7.84 21.89 -8.81
C GLU A 89 -8.99 21.40 -7.92
N LEU A 90 -8.81 20.23 -7.29
CA LEU A 90 -9.82 19.61 -6.45
C LEU A 90 -10.10 20.38 -5.16
N ARG A 91 -9.08 21.02 -4.58
CA ARG A 91 -9.27 21.92 -3.44
C ARG A 91 -10.13 23.11 -3.82
N ASP A 92 -9.83 23.77 -4.94
CA ASP A 92 -10.59 24.94 -5.36
C ASP A 92 -12.04 24.57 -5.70
N ARG A 93 -12.26 23.36 -6.23
CA ARG A 93 -13.60 22.78 -6.41
C ARG A 93 -14.31 22.53 -5.08
N ALA A 94 -13.65 21.89 -4.11
CA ALA A 94 -14.20 21.67 -2.76
C ALA A 94 -14.58 22.99 -2.09
N LYS A 95 -13.71 24.00 -2.19
CA LYS A 95 -13.93 25.35 -1.67
C LYS A 95 -15.19 25.97 -2.26
N ALA A 96 -15.30 26.02 -3.59
CA ALA A 96 -16.45 26.62 -4.24
C ALA A 96 -17.76 25.91 -3.87
N ALA A 97 -17.74 24.58 -3.76
CA ALA A 97 -18.91 23.79 -3.36
C ALA A 97 -19.32 24.07 -1.90
N TYR A 98 -18.34 24.12 -0.99
CA TYR A 98 -18.56 24.51 0.41
C TYR A 98 -19.13 25.93 0.52
N GLU A 99 -18.48 26.93 -0.09
CA GLU A 99 -18.89 28.33 0.01
C GLU A 99 -20.30 28.55 -0.54
N THR A 100 -20.64 27.87 -1.65
CA THR A 100 -21.98 27.90 -2.23
C THR A 100 -23.02 27.31 -1.29
N ALA A 101 -22.73 26.14 -0.70
CA ALA A 101 -23.67 25.45 0.19
C ALA A 101 -23.86 26.19 1.52
N ALA A 102 -22.79 26.73 2.10
CA ALA A 102 -22.85 27.56 3.31
C ALA A 102 -23.67 28.83 3.07
N ALA A 103 -23.42 29.54 1.96
CA ALA A 103 -24.21 30.72 1.60
C ALA A 103 -25.70 30.39 1.38
N ALA A 104 -26.00 29.25 0.74
CA ALA A 104 -27.38 28.79 0.56
C ALA A 104 -28.08 28.45 1.89
N ALA A 105 -27.33 28.02 2.90
CA ALA A 105 -27.82 27.79 4.25
C ALA A 105 -27.93 29.09 5.09
N GLY A 106 -27.48 30.23 4.57
CA GLY A 106 -27.49 31.52 5.28
C GLY A 106 -26.28 31.74 6.19
N ASP A 107 -25.27 30.87 6.13
CA ASP A 107 -24.02 30.99 6.88
C ASP A 107 -22.97 31.78 6.10
N THR A 108 -22.04 32.40 6.84
CA THR A 108 -20.84 33.01 6.25
C THR A 108 -19.74 31.95 6.16
N PRO A 109 -19.20 31.63 4.96
CA PRO A 109 -18.13 30.65 4.83
C PRO A 109 -16.88 31.04 5.64
N GLU A 110 -16.26 30.05 6.29
CA GLU A 110 -15.01 30.19 7.02
C GLU A 110 -13.88 30.57 6.07
N THR A 111 -13.08 31.58 6.45
CA THR A 111 -11.80 31.85 5.77
C THR A 111 -10.73 30.96 6.37
N LEU A 112 -10.38 29.89 5.64
CA LEU A 112 -9.37 28.93 6.06
C LEU A 112 -7.95 29.43 5.77
N SER A 113 -6.96 28.85 6.46
CA SER A 113 -5.54 29.22 6.36
C SER A 113 -4.65 27.99 6.16
N GLY A 114 -3.35 28.20 6.00
CA GLY A 114 -2.38 27.12 5.88
C GLY A 114 -2.54 26.36 4.55
N PRO A 115 -2.69 25.02 4.58
CA PRO A 115 -2.85 24.21 3.38
C PRO A 115 -3.98 24.65 2.44
N ALA A 116 -5.11 25.10 2.99
CA ALA A 116 -6.27 25.57 2.25
C ALA A 116 -6.00 26.79 1.34
N THR A 117 -4.91 27.53 1.58
CA THR A 117 -4.54 28.73 0.82
C THR A 117 -3.31 28.55 -0.06
N TRP A 118 -2.74 27.35 -0.10
CA TRP A 118 -1.56 27.05 -0.91
C TRP A 118 -1.81 27.32 -2.41
N THR A 119 -0.78 27.60 -3.19
CA THR A 119 -0.88 27.66 -4.65
C THR A 119 0.32 26.94 -5.24
N PRO A 120 0.13 25.99 -6.17
CA PRO A 120 1.24 25.27 -6.76
C PRO A 120 2.17 26.23 -7.50
N ALA A 121 3.48 26.00 -7.35
CA ALA A 121 4.47 26.63 -8.22
C ALA A 121 4.30 26.15 -9.68
N ALA A 122 4.87 26.91 -10.62
CA ALA A 122 4.68 26.68 -12.06
C ALA A 122 5.52 25.52 -12.63
N ASP A 123 6.52 25.05 -11.88
CA ASP A 123 7.42 23.98 -12.31
C ASP A 123 7.81 23.07 -11.14
N LEU A 124 8.35 21.90 -11.49
CA LEU A 124 8.79 20.87 -10.55
C LEU A 124 9.79 21.39 -9.50
N ALA A 125 10.72 22.26 -9.90
CA ALA A 125 11.72 22.81 -8.99
C ALA A 125 11.09 23.73 -7.94
N GLY A 126 10.13 24.57 -8.35
CA GLY A 126 9.35 25.40 -7.45
C GLY A 126 8.46 24.58 -6.52
N LEU A 127 7.87 23.49 -7.01
CA LEU A 127 7.10 22.56 -6.18
C LEU A 127 7.99 21.89 -5.14
N ALA A 128 9.17 21.41 -5.53
CA ALA A 128 10.13 20.84 -4.59
C ALA A 128 10.53 21.86 -3.50
N ALA A 129 10.80 23.12 -3.88
CA ALA A 129 11.12 24.19 -2.93
C ALA A 129 9.96 24.49 -1.95
N GLN A 130 8.70 24.46 -2.43
CA GLN A 130 7.53 24.58 -1.55
C GLN A 130 7.44 23.41 -0.57
N GLY A 131 7.75 22.19 -1.02
CA GLY A 131 7.80 21.00 -0.18
C GLY A 131 8.85 21.07 0.93
N GLU A 132 10.02 21.64 0.65
CA GLU A 132 11.04 21.87 1.68
C GLU A 132 10.54 22.79 2.81
N GLY A 133 9.68 23.77 2.49
CA GLY A 133 9.11 24.70 3.47
C GLY A 133 8.06 24.09 4.41
N VAL A 134 7.54 22.90 4.11
CA VAL A 134 6.54 22.20 4.93
C VAL A 134 7.09 20.90 5.55
N ALA A 135 8.41 20.74 5.53
CA ALA A 135 9.09 19.54 6.02
C ALA A 135 8.85 19.29 7.52
N ILE A 136 8.85 18.01 7.91
CA ILE A 136 8.67 17.56 9.30
C ILE A 136 9.67 18.21 10.28
N ALA A 137 10.91 18.45 9.84
CA ALA A 137 11.96 19.02 10.69
C ALA A 137 11.63 20.44 11.21
N GLU A 138 10.90 21.24 10.42
CA GLU A 138 10.45 22.58 10.84
C GLU A 138 9.41 22.49 11.96
N ARG A 139 8.47 21.53 11.86
CA ARG A 139 7.51 21.23 12.92
C ARG A 139 8.19 20.71 14.19
N GLN A 140 9.16 19.80 14.06
CA GLN A 140 9.91 19.31 15.23
C GLN A 140 10.66 20.44 15.95
N SER A 141 11.25 21.37 15.20
CA SER A 141 12.00 22.48 15.78
C SER A 141 11.10 23.46 16.56
N SER A 142 9.83 23.59 16.15
CA SER A 142 8.86 24.50 16.77
C SER A 142 7.97 23.86 17.83
N LEU A 143 7.57 22.60 17.64
CA LEU A 143 6.60 21.88 18.50
C LEU A 143 7.24 20.84 19.41
N GLY A 144 8.50 20.47 19.17
CA GLY A 144 9.18 19.38 19.87
C GLY A 144 8.83 17.99 19.31
N VAL A 145 9.62 17.00 19.72
CA VAL A 145 9.59 15.64 19.14
C VAL A 145 8.35 14.84 19.52
N ASP A 146 7.76 15.08 20.69
CA ASP A 146 6.59 14.33 21.17
C ASP A 146 5.32 14.71 20.40
N VAL A 147 5.03 16.02 20.31
CA VAL A 147 3.87 16.54 19.58
C VAL A 147 3.98 16.21 18.09
N THR A 148 5.13 16.48 17.47
CA THR A 148 5.32 16.12 16.05
C THR A 148 5.27 14.60 15.86
N GLY A 149 5.83 13.81 16.78
CA GLY A 149 5.76 12.35 16.74
C GLY A 149 4.32 11.82 16.75
N LEU A 150 3.45 12.40 17.57
CA LEU A 150 2.03 12.05 17.59
C LEU A 150 1.27 12.48 16.32
N GLN A 151 1.56 13.68 15.79
CA GLN A 151 1.01 14.12 14.49
C GLN A 151 1.39 13.14 13.37
N GLU A 152 2.66 12.74 13.34
CA GLU A 152 3.16 11.80 12.33
C GLU A 152 2.67 10.37 12.56
N LEU A 153 2.45 9.95 13.80
CA LEU A 153 1.79 8.66 14.11
C LEU A 153 0.39 8.59 13.47
N ILE A 154 -0.41 9.65 13.61
CA ILE A 154 -1.74 9.74 12.98
C ILE A 154 -1.59 9.72 11.47
N MET A 155 -0.71 10.55 10.90
CA MET A 155 -0.48 10.61 9.45
C MET A 155 -0.05 9.25 8.88
N TYR A 156 0.86 8.54 9.55
CA TYR A 156 1.34 7.24 9.08
C TYR A 156 0.29 6.13 9.23
N GLY A 157 -0.48 6.14 10.32
CA GLY A 157 -1.66 5.29 10.47
C GLY A 157 -2.67 5.54 9.36
N LEU A 158 -2.93 6.81 9.05
CA LEU A 158 -3.85 7.23 7.99
C LEU A 158 -3.39 6.77 6.61
N LYS A 159 -2.09 6.90 6.29
CA LYS A 159 -1.53 6.39 5.03
C LYS A 159 -1.71 4.87 4.88
N GLY A 160 -1.60 4.09 5.96
CA GLY A 160 -1.90 2.66 5.95
C GLY A 160 -3.39 2.38 5.71
N LEU A 161 -4.26 3.09 6.44
CA LEU A 161 -5.71 3.00 6.31
C LEU A 161 -6.17 3.29 4.87
N VAL A 162 -5.71 4.38 4.26
CA VAL A 162 -6.15 4.77 2.90
C VAL A 162 -5.67 3.80 1.83
N ALA A 163 -4.56 3.10 2.03
CA ALA A 163 -4.11 2.06 1.10
C ALA A 163 -5.11 0.90 1.05
N TYR A 164 -5.61 0.46 2.21
CA TYR A 164 -6.66 -0.57 2.26
C TYR A 164 -7.99 -0.07 1.71
N ALA A 165 -8.36 1.18 1.99
CA ALA A 165 -9.57 1.78 1.44
C ALA A 165 -9.52 1.92 -0.09
N ASP A 166 -8.34 2.23 -0.66
CA ASP A 166 -8.16 2.32 -2.12
C ASP A 166 -8.39 0.96 -2.80
N HIS A 167 -7.85 -0.12 -2.24
CA HIS A 167 -8.12 -1.46 -2.77
C HIS A 167 -9.59 -1.87 -2.63
N ALA A 168 -10.25 -1.50 -1.53
CA ALA A 168 -11.67 -1.78 -1.36
C ALA A 168 -12.53 -1.05 -2.41
N GLN A 169 -12.28 0.25 -2.63
CA GLN A 169 -13.04 1.03 -3.61
C GLN A 169 -12.79 0.59 -5.06
N ILE A 170 -11.58 0.12 -5.37
CA ILE A 170 -11.25 -0.50 -6.68
C ILE A 170 -12.19 -1.67 -7.00
N LEU A 171 -12.60 -2.43 -5.98
CA LEU A 171 -13.54 -3.55 -6.07
C LEU A 171 -15.00 -3.14 -5.81
N GLY A 172 -15.29 -1.83 -5.74
CA GLY A 172 -16.63 -1.28 -5.58
C GLY A 172 -17.17 -1.31 -4.15
N GLN A 173 -16.33 -1.57 -3.14
CA GLN A 173 -16.70 -1.46 -1.73
C GLN A 173 -16.20 -0.13 -1.17
N GLU A 174 -17.13 0.75 -0.81
CA GLU A 174 -16.86 2.11 -0.35
C GLU A 174 -17.64 2.43 0.92
N SER A 175 -17.15 3.37 1.73
CA SER A 175 -17.85 3.84 2.93
C SER A 175 -17.71 5.35 3.08
N ASP A 176 -18.84 6.06 3.02
CA ASP A 176 -18.85 7.52 3.21
C ASP A 176 -18.30 7.92 4.59
N GLU A 177 -18.51 7.10 5.62
CA GLU A 177 -17.95 7.31 6.95
C GLU A 177 -16.42 7.26 6.94
N VAL A 178 -15.83 6.35 6.17
CA VAL A 178 -14.36 6.26 6.01
C VAL A 178 -13.85 7.51 5.29
N TYR A 179 -14.49 7.92 4.20
CA TYR A 179 -14.12 9.15 3.48
C TYR A 179 -14.25 10.40 4.36
N ALA A 180 -15.37 10.52 5.10
CA ALA A 180 -15.59 11.60 6.05
C ALA A 180 -14.48 11.65 7.11
N TYR A 181 -14.10 10.50 7.66
CA TYR A 181 -13.01 10.41 8.64
C TYR A 181 -11.66 10.78 8.05
N VAL A 182 -11.33 10.34 6.83
CA VAL A 182 -10.06 10.70 6.19
C VAL A 182 -9.94 12.22 6.05
N HIS A 183 -11.01 12.89 5.61
CA HIS A 183 -11.02 14.34 5.53
C HIS A 183 -10.99 15.03 6.90
N GLU A 184 -11.70 14.50 7.89
CA GLU A 184 -11.64 14.99 9.28
C GLU A 184 -10.22 14.88 9.86
N ALA A 185 -9.55 13.75 9.69
CA ALA A 185 -8.20 13.53 10.22
C ALA A 185 -7.16 14.45 9.56
N LEU A 186 -7.27 14.66 8.24
CA LEU A 186 -6.41 15.57 7.51
C LEU A 186 -6.66 17.03 7.86
N ASP A 187 -7.92 17.44 8.02
CA ASP A 187 -8.28 18.76 8.52
C ASP A 187 -7.73 18.99 9.95
N PHE A 188 -7.91 18.02 10.84
CA PHE A 188 -7.35 18.06 12.19
C PHE A 188 -5.82 18.25 12.17
N LEU A 189 -5.11 17.51 11.30
CA LEU A 189 -3.65 17.65 11.18
C LEU A 189 -3.22 18.98 10.53
N ALA A 190 -4.05 19.55 9.63
CA ALA A 190 -3.81 20.84 8.99
C ALA A 190 -3.70 21.98 10.02
N GLU A 191 -4.49 21.92 11.09
CA GLU A 191 -4.51 22.90 12.18
C GLU A 191 -3.29 22.83 13.12
N ARG A 192 -2.37 21.87 12.88
CA ARG A 192 -1.15 21.65 13.66
C ARG A 192 -1.42 21.56 15.18
N PRO A 193 -2.29 20.63 15.62
CA PRO A 193 -2.70 20.51 17.02
C PRO A 193 -1.51 20.19 17.92
N THR A 194 -1.50 20.80 19.10
CA THR A 194 -0.43 20.65 20.11
C THR A 194 -0.90 19.98 21.40
N ASP A 195 -2.21 19.80 21.56
CA ASP A 195 -2.78 19.08 22.69
C ASP A 195 -2.55 17.57 22.54
N VAL A 196 -1.78 17.01 23.47
CA VAL A 196 -1.39 15.60 23.49
C VAL A 196 -2.60 14.69 23.65
N ASP A 197 -3.57 15.04 24.48
CA ASP A 197 -4.73 14.18 24.71
C ASP A 197 -5.62 14.10 23.46
N ALA A 198 -5.79 15.23 22.76
CA ALA A 198 -6.49 15.28 21.47
C ALA A 198 -5.75 14.46 20.40
N LEU A 199 -4.42 14.55 20.34
CA LEU A 199 -3.59 13.78 19.41
C LEU A 199 -3.68 12.27 19.68
N VAL A 200 -3.60 11.84 20.93
CA VAL A 200 -3.77 10.42 21.31
C VAL A 200 -5.18 9.93 20.97
N GLY A 201 -6.21 10.75 21.25
CA GLY A 201 -7.59 10.46 20.88
C GLY A 201 -7.75 10.24 19.37
N GLN A 202 -7.14 11.11 18.56
CA GLN A 202 -7.17 10.98 17.09
C GLN A 202 -6.42 9.73 16.61
N ALA A 203 -5.29 9.38 17.23
CA ALA A 203 -4.54 8.17 16.89
C ALA A 203 -5.37 6.90 17.17
N LEU A 204 -6.07 6.85 18.30
CA LEU A 204 -6.98 5.75 18.64
C LEU A 204 -8.16 5.66 17.68
N LYS A 205 -8.78 6.81 17.35
CA LYS A 205 -9.86 6.89 16.35
C LYS A 205 -9.39 6.39 14.97
N CYS A 206 -8.15 6.69 14.58
CA CYS A 206 -7.56 6.15 13.35
C CYS A 206 -7.48 4.62 13.38
N GLY A 207 -7.10 4.03 14.52
CA GLY A 207 -7.10 2.59 14.72
C GLY A 207 -8.50 1.97 14.63
N GLU A 208 -9.49 2.60 15.25
CA GLU A 208 -10.89 2.16 15.20
C GLU A 208 -11.44 2.16 13.76
N VAL A 209 -11.28 3.25 13.02
CA VAL A 209 -11.74 3.33 11.62
C VAL A 209 -10.96 2.37 10.73
N ASN A 210 -9.67 2.11 11.02
CA ASN A 210 -8.90 1.13 10.26
C ASN A 210 -9.46 -0.30 10.39
N LEU A 211 -10.06 -0.67 11.53
CA LEU A 211 -10.75 -1.98 11.66
C LEU A 211 -11.89 -2.10 10.64
N LYS A 212 -12.68 -1.03 10.49
CA LYS A 212 -13.76 -0.96 9.51
C LYS A 212 -13.24 -1.01 8.07
N VAL A 213 -12.13 -0.33 7.78
CA VAL A 213 -11.51 -0.38 6.44
C VAL A 213 -10.97 -1.78 6.13
N MET A 214 -10.37 -2.46 7.10
CA MET A 214 -9.91 -3.84 6.93
C MET A 214 -11.09 -4.79 6.69
N GLU A 215 -12.22 -4.62 7.39
CA GLU A 215 -13.47 -5.35 7.14
C GLU A 215 -14.02 -5.07 5.73
N LEU A 216 -13.99 -3.80 5.29
CA LEU A 216 -14.43 -3.39 3.96
C LEU A 216 -13.57 -4.07 2.87
N LEU A 217 -12.25 -4.10 3.04
CA LEU A 217 -11.33 -4.76 2.11
C LEU A 217 -11.47 -6.28 2.13
N ASP A 218 -11.65 -6.89 3.30
CA ASP A 218 -11.94 -8.34 3.41
C ASP A 218 -13.23 -8.68 2.67
N THR A 219 -14.29 -7.91 2.87
CA THR A 219 -15.58 -8.06 2.17
C THR A 219 -15.40 -7.88 0.65
N ALA A 220 -14.63 -6.89 0.23
CA ALA A 220 -14.35 -6.64 -1.19
C ALA A 220 -13.66 -7.83 -1.86
N ASN A 221 -12.56 -8.31 -1.27
CA ASN A 221 -11.78 -9.41 -1.81
C ASN A 221 -12.54 -10.73 -1.78
N THR A 222 -13.14 -11.07 -0.64
CA THR A 222 -13.87 -12.34 -0.47
C THR A 222 -15.18 -12.35 -1.26
N GLY A 223 -15.84 -11.21 -1.42
CA GLY A 223 -17.01 -11.05 -2.28
C GLY A 223 -16.70 -11.19 -3.77
N ALA A 224 -15.57 -10.64 -4.23
CA ALA A 224 -15.14 -10.73 -5.62
C ALA A 224 -14.54 -12.11 -5.98
N TYR A 225 -13.75 -12.70 -5.07
CA TYR A 225 -12.89 -13.85 -5.38
C TYR A 225 -13.15 -15.10 -4.52
N GLY A 226 -14.15 -15.06 -3.64
CA GLY A 226 -14.47 -16.13 -2.69
C GLY A 226 -13.59 -16.11 -1.43
N HIS A 227 -14.00 -16.80 -0.37
CA HIS A 227 -13.15 -16.91 0.82
C HIS A 227 -11.87 -17.71 0.53
N PRO A 228 -10.70 -17.27 1.02
CA PRO A 228 -9.48 -18.07 0.99
C PRO A 228 -9.69 -19.46 1.56
N VAL A 229 -9.21 -20.48 0.84
CA VAL A 229 -9.23 -21.88 1.28
C VAL A 229 -7.80 -22.40 1.39
N PRO A 230 -7.53 -23.39 2.27
CA PRO A 230 -6.24 -24.07 2.31
C PRO A 230 -5.81 -24.51 0.91
N THR A 231 -4.66 -24.04 0.46
CA THR A 231 -4.11 -24.29 -0.88
C THR A 231 -2.62 -24.59 -0.76
N VAL A 232 -2.18 -25.64 -1.44
CA VAL A 232 -0.76 -25.93 -1.69
C VAL A 232 -0.32 -25.15 -2.92
N VAL A 233 0.72 -24.33 -2.80
CA VAL A 233 1.18 -23.41 -3.84
C VAL A 233 2.60 -23.77 -4.25
N PRO A 234 2.86 -24.05 -5.54
CA PRO A 234 4.21 -24.20 -6.05
C PRO A 234 5.03 -22.93 -5.88
N ILE A 235 6.27 -23.07 -5.43
CA ILE A 235 7.23 -21.96 -5.26
C ILE A 235 8.47 -22.07 -6.15
N THR A 236 8.48 -23.05 -7.03
CA THR A 236 9.52 -23.29 -8.03
C THR A 236 8.96 -23.05 -9.43
N PRO A 237 9.78 -22.52 -10.36
CA PRO A 237 9.32 -22.23 -11.70
C PRO A 237 9.11 -23.50 -12.55
N VAL A 238 8.11 -23.42 -13.42
CA VAL A 238 7.89 -24.31 -14.55
C VAL A 238 8.33 -23.62 -15.85
N SER A 239 8.74 -24.44 -16.81
CA SER A 239 9.19 -24.01 -18.13
C SER A 239 8.10 -23.23 -18.89
N GLY A 240 8.54 -22.28 -19.71
CA GLY A 240 7.67 -21.44 -20.53
C GLY A 240 7.80 -19.94 -20.27
N LYS A 241 7.07 -19.17 -21.09
CA LYS A 241 6.99 -17.71 -20.99
C LYS A 241 6.35 -17.32 -19.67
N ALA A 242 6.80 -16.23 -19.07
CA ALA A 242 6.40 -15.89 -17.70
C ALA A 242 6.17 -14.39 -17.52
N ILE A 243 5.19 -14.01 -16.69
CA ILE A 243 4.98 -12.66 -16.15
C ILE A 243 4.98 -12.76 -14.63
N LEU A 244 5.65 -11.82 -13.95
CA LEU A 244 5.63 -11.73 -12.50
C LEU A 244 4.73 -10.58 -12.04
N VAL A 245 3.83 -10.82 -11.09
CA VAL A 245 2.99 -9.79 -10.47
C VAL A 245 3.35 -9.65 -9.00
N SER A 246 3.64 -8.43 -8.57
CA SER A 246 4.00 -8.08 -7.20
C SER A 246 3.13 -6.93 -6.68
N GLY A 247 2.98 -6.84 -5.37
CA GLY A 247 2.11 -5.87 -4.70
C GLY A 247 0.92 -6.53 -4.02
N HIS A 248 -0.25 -5.88 -4.04
CA HIS A 248 -1.45 -6.35 -3.32
C HIS A 248 -2.74 -6.30 -4.15
N ASP A 249 -2.77 -5.61 -5.29
CA ASP A 249 -4.03 -5.38 -6.01
C ASP A 249 -4.49 -6.63 -6.76
N LEU A 250 -5.54 -7.28 -6.22
CA LEU A 250 -6.10 -8.50 -6.81
C LEU A 250 -6.88 -8.20 -8.10
N LYS A 251 -7.37 -6.98 -8.29
CA LYS A 251 -8.09 -6.59 -9.50
C LYS A 251 -7.15 -6.48 -10.70
N ASP A 252 -5.97 -5.89 -10.50
CA ASP A 252 -4.93 -5.85 -11.53
C ASP A 252 -4.46 -7.26 -11.91
N LEU A 253 -4.32 -8.18 -10.92
CA LEU A 253 -4.00 -9.58 -11.20
C LEU A 253 -5.13 -10.26 -11.99
N GLU A 254 -6.39 -10.08 -11.60
CA GLU A 254 -7.54 -10.65 -12.32
C GLU A 254 -7.58 -10.19 -13.79
N GLU A 255 -7.41 -8.89 -14.03
CA GLU A 255 -7.42 -8.34 -15.39
C GLU A 255 -6.22 -8.83 -16.23
N LEU A 256 -5.04 -8.99 -15.63
CA LEU A 256 -3.91 -9.63 -16.29
C LEU A 256 -4.21 -11.11 -16.62
N LEU A 257 -4.79 -11.86 -15.68
CA LEU A 257 -5.11 -13.28 -15.87
C LEU A 257 -6.10 -13.48 -17.01
N LYS A 258 -7.14 -12.64 -17.09
CA LYS A 258 -8.09 -12.62 -18.22
C LYS A 258 -7.40 -12.35 -19.55
N GLN A 259 -6.47 -11.39 -19.60
CA GLN A 259 -5.80 -11.00 -20.84
C GLN A 259 -4.72 -12.00 -21.28
N THR A 260 -4.14 -12.74 -20.33
CA THR A 260 -3.12 -13.78 -20.58
C THR A 260 -3.70 -15.17 -20.86
N GLU A 261 -5.01 -15.37 -20.62
CA GLU A 261 -5.66 -16.66 -20.86
C GLU A 261 -5.54 -17.08 -22.33
N GLY A 262 -5.00 -18.29 -22.56
CA GLY A 262 -4.77 -18.81 -23.91
C GLY A 262 -3.57 -18.21 -24.66
N GLN A 263 -2.78 -17.31 -24.04
CA GLN A 263 -1.64 -16.66 -24.68
C GLN A 263 -0.32 -17.45 -24.59
N GLY A 264 -0.33 -18.61 -23.90
CA GLY A 264 0.87 -19.42 -23.68
C GLY A 264 1.88 -18.77 -22.73
N VAL A 265 1.40 -17.93 -21.80
CA VAL A 265 2.22 -17.22 -20.81
C VAL A 265 1.78 -17.61 -19.40
N ASN A 266 2.71 -18.09 -18.61
CA ASN A 266 2.53 -18.38 -17.19
C ASN A 266 2.56 -17.08 -16.38
N VAL A 267 1.69 -16.97 -15.38
CA VAL A 267 1.64 -15.86 -14.42
C VAL A 267 2.11 -16.36 -13.07
N TYR A 268 3.07 -15.65 -12.50
CA TYR A 268 3.60 -15.88 -11.17
C TYR A 268 3.23 -14.71 -10.25
N THR A 269 2.95 -15.02 -8.99
CA THR A 269 2.89 -14.01 -7.92
C THR A 269 4.27 -13.81 -7.29
N HIS A 270 4.48 -12.67 -6.66
CA HIS A 270 5.65 -12.39 -5.82
C HIS A 270 5.24 -11.62 -4.56
N GLY A 271 5.94 -11.87 -3.46
CA GLY A 271 5.72 -11.18 -2.19
C GLY A 271 4.28 -11.28 -1.71
N GLU A 272 3.62 -10.13 -1.58
CA GLU A 272 2.28 -10.02 -1.00
C GLU A 272 1.14 -10.44 -1.94
N MET A 273 1.46 -10.80 -3.19
CA MET A 273 0.51 -11.44 -4.11
C MET A 273 0.34 -12.94 -3.84
N LEU A 274 1.21 -13.59 -3.05
CA LEU A 274 1.11 -15.02 -2.69
C LEU A 274 -0.31 -15.46 -2.24
N PRO A 275 -1.05 -14.70 -1.40
CA PRO A 275 -2.40 -15.06 -0.98
C PRO A 275 -3.42 -15.20 -2.13
N ALA A 276 -3.17 -14.64 -3.31
CA ALA A 276 -4.07 -14.76 -4.47
C ALA A 276 -4.40 -16.23 -4.81
N HIS A 277 -3.43 -17.14 -4.61
CA HIS A 277 -3.59 -18.58 -4.84
C HIS A 277 -4.59 -19.26 -3.88
N ALA A 278 -4.96 -18.62 -2.77
CA ALA A 278 -5.96 -19.16 -1.86
C ALA A 278 -7.41 -18.83 -2.28
N TYR A 279 -7.60 -17.83 -3.14
CA TYR A 279 -8.92 -17.37 -3.58
C TYR A 279 -9.47 -18.25 -4.71
N PRO A 280 -10.63 -18.91 -4.56
CA PRO A 280 -11.24 -19.73 -5.60
C PRO A 280 -11.43 -18.99 -6.94
N GLY A 281 -11.82 -17.72 -6.89
CA GLY A 281 -12.04 -16.85 -8.04
C GLY A 281 -10.77 -16.44 -8.79
N LEU A 282 -9.58 -16.71 -8.26
CA LEU A 282 -8.31 -16.44 -8.94
C LEU A 282 -7.55 -17.74 -9.26
N LYS A 283 -7.52 -18.71 -8.36
CA LYS A 283 -6.76 -19.96 -8.56
C LYS A 283 -7.36 -20.91 -9.59
N HIS A 284 -8.55 -20.61 -10.14
CA HIS A 284 -9.13 -21.40 -11.22
C HIS A 284 -8.43 -21.18 -12.58
N TYR A 285 -7.65 -20.09 -12.72
CA TYR A 285 -6.81 -19.85 -13.88
C TYR A 285 -5.60 -20.78 -13.85
N ASN A 286 -5.58 -21.80 -14.71
CA ASN A 286 -4.52 -22.82 -14.71
C ASN A 286 -3.12 -22.27 -15.01
N HIS A 287 -3.01 -21.11 -15.67
CA HIS A 287 -1.75 -20.45 -15.96
C HIS A 287 -1.30 -19.50 -14.84
N LEU A 288 -2.04 -19.37 -13.74
CA LEU A 288 -1.54 -18.83 -12.47
C LEU A 288 -0.76 -19.95 -11.75
N VAL A 289 0.51 -20.13 -12.12
CA VAL A 289 1.22 -21.39 -11.86
C VAL A 289 1.91 -21.49 -10.50
N GLY A 290 2.19 -20.36 -9.84
CA GLY A 290 2.85 -20.39 -8.54
C GLY A 290 3.31 -19.03 -8.03
N ASN A 291 4.11 -19.06 -6.97
CA ASN A 291 4.72 -17.87 -6.39
C ASN A 291 6.25 -17.91 -6.53
N TYR A 292 6.83 -16.94 -7.21
CA TYR A 292 8.27 -16.84 -7.39
C TYR A 292 8.92 -15.98 -6.29
N GLY A 293 10.04 -16.45 -5.74
CA GLY A 293 10.86 -15.69 -4.81
C GLY A 293 10.36 -15.65 -3.37
N GLY A 294 10.57 -14.51 -2.71
CA GLY A 294 10.34 -14.33 -1.27
C GLY A 294 9.69 -12.99 -0.95
N ALA A 295 10.20 -12.33 0.09
CA ALA A 295 9.74 -11.01 0.48
C ALA A 295 10.42 -9.91 -0.36
N TRP A 296 9.78 -8.74 -0.37
CA TRP A 296 10.13 -7.61 -1.22
C TRP A 296 11.59 -7.14 -1.14
N GLN A 297 12.29 -7.36 -0.03
CA GLN A 297 13.68 -6.90 0.09
C GLN A 297 14.65 -7.66 -0.82
N ASP A 298 14.32 -8.88 -1.21
CA ASP A 298 15.14 -9.75 -2.04
C ASP A 298 14.89 -9.53 -3.54
N GLN A 299 13.87 -8.72 -3.87
CA GLN A 299 13.38 -8.52 -5.24
C GLN A 299 14.46 -8.05 -6.21
N ARG A 300 15.48 -7.33 -5.76
CA ARG A 300 16.55 -6.85 -6.66
C ARG A 300 17.32 -7.99 -7.31
N LYS A 301 17.51 -9.10 -6.60
CA LYS A 301 18.11 -10.32 -7.16
C LYS A 301 17.05 -11.11 -7.91
N GLU A 302 15.91 -11.35 -7.28
CA GLU A 302 14.86 -12.20 -7.83
C GLU A 302 14.32 -11.66 -9.16
N PHE A 303 14.12 -10.34 -9.29
CA PHE A 303 13.65 -9.73 -10.53
C PHE A 303 14.70 -9.78 -11.64
N ALA A 304 15.99 -9.69 -11.29
CA ALA A 304 17.08 -9.84 -12.26
C ALA A 304 17.12 -11.27 -12.81
N ASP A 305 16.90 -12.27 -11.95
CA ASP A 305 16.91 -13.69 -12.28
C ASP A 305 15.60 -14.15 -12.96
N PHE A 306 14.48 -13.44 -12.78
CA PHE A 306 13.20 -13.78 -13.40
C PHE A 306 13.21 -13.48 -14.92
N PRO A 307 12.97 -14.48 -15.80
CA PRO A 307 13.12 -14.34 -17.26
C PRO A 307 11.84 -13.84 -17.96
N GLY A 308 11.19 -12.81 -17.41
CA GLY A 308 9.94 -12.25 -17.92
C GLY A 308 9.68 -10.82 -17.44
N PRO A 309 8.65 -10.12 -17.95
CA PRO A 309 8.29 -8.80 -17.44
C PRO A 309 7.65 -8.88 -16.05
N ILE A 310 7.73 -7.76 -15.33
CA ILE A 310 7.32 -7.63 -13.93
C ILE A 310 6.30 -6.50 -13.82
N VAL A 311 5.15 -6.78 -13.21
CA VAL A 311 4.07 -5.82 -12.95
C VAL A 311 4.02 -5.52 -11.46
N MET A 312 4.19 -4.25 -11.10
CA MET A 312 4.10 -3.74 -9.74
C MET A 312 2.76 -3.04 -9.52
N THR A 313 1.86 -3.68 -8.78
CA THR A 313 0.52 -3.15 -8.49
C THR A 313 0.51 -2.16 -7.33
N THR A 314 1.41 -2.36 -6.37
CA THR A 314 1.61 -1.49 -5.19
C THR A 314 3.09 -1.46 -4.77
N ASN A 315 3.39 -0.90 -3.59
CA ASN A 315 4.65 -1.17 -2.90
C ASN A 315 4.85 -2.68 -2.66
N CYS A 316 6.09 -3.17 -2.53
CA CYS A 316 7.33 -2.40 -2.35
C CYS A 316 8.24 -2.43 -3.59
N LEU A 317 8.23 -1.38 -4.40
CA LEU A 317 9.20 -1.20 -5.48
C LEU A 317 10.51 -0.57 -4.95
N GLN A 318 11.56 -1.38 -4.79
CA GLN A 318 12.94 -0.91 -4.69
C GLN A 318 13.44 -0.37 -6.02
N LYS A 319 14.49 0.46 -6.01
CA LYS A 319 15.19 0.95 -7.22
C LYS A 319 15.46 -0.20 -8.21
N PRO A 320 14.80 -0.22 -9.38
CA PRO A 320 15.07 -1.22 -10.41
C PRO A 320 16.53 -1.15 -10.87
N GLN A 321 17.12 -2.30 -11.14
CA GLN A 321 18.45 -2.38 -11.73
C GLN A 321 18.38 -2.22 -13.24
N ASP A 322 19.42 -1.67 -13.85
CA ASP A 322 19.49 -1.50 -15.31
C ASP A 322 19.34 -2.84 -16.07
N SER A 323 19.68 -3.97 -15.45
CA SER A 323 19.53 -5.31 -16.02
C SER A 323 18.08 -5.75 -16.27
N TYR A 324 17.09 -5.16 -15.59
CA TYR A 324 15.69 -5.53 -15.73
C TYR A 324 14.71 -4.35 -15.77
N LYS A 325 15.19 -3.12 -15.60
CA LYS A 325 14.34 -1.91 -15.53
C LYS A 325 13.38 -1.79 -16.71
N ASP A 326 13.84 -2.10 -17.91
CA ASP A 326 13.07 -1.94 -19.16
C ASP A 326 11.91 -2.95 -19.30
N ARG A 327 11.86 -3.96 -18.43
CA ARG A 327 10.77 -4.94 -18.35
C ARG A 327 9.98 -4.85 -17.04
N VAL A 328 10.11 -3.74 -16.30
CA VAL A 328 9.24 -3.42 -15.16
C VAL A 328 8.11 -2.49 -15.61
N PHE A 329 6.92 -2.77 -15.13
CA PHE A 329 5.71 -2.00 -15.34
C PHE A 329 5.10 -1.63 -13.99
N THR A 330 4.53 -0.44 -13.91
CA THR A 330 3.84 0.05 -12.71
C THR A 330 2.37 0.28 -12.98
N CYS A 331 1.52 -0.02 -12.00
CA CYS A 331 0.08 0.25 -12.02
C CYS A 331 -0.30 1.22 -10.89
N GLY A 332 -1.53 1.76 -10.97
CA GLY A 332 -2.14 2.53 -9.89
C GLY A 332 -1.26 3.68 -9.39
N VAL A 333 -1.00 3.69 -8.07
CA VAL A 333 -0.20 4.73 -7.40
C VAL A 333 1.31 4.52 -7.51
N VAL A 334 1.77 3.37 -8.00
CA VAL A 334 3.20 3.03 -8.12
C VAL A 334 3.85 3.84 -9.23
N GLY A 335 5.08 4.30 -9.00
CA GLY A 335 5.84 5.02 -10.01
C GLY A 335 7.34 5.00 -9.74
N TRP A 336 8.12 4.99 -10.82
CA TRP A 336 9.57 5.14 -10.78
C TRP A 336 10.06 5.84 -12.06
N PRO A 337 11.03 6.77 -11.98
CA PRO A 337 11.52 7.49 -13.15
C PRO A 337 11.96 6.57 -14.30
N ALA A 338 11.38 6.81 -15.48
CA ALA A 338 11.61 6.03 -16.70
C ALA A 338 11.32 4.53 -16.56
N VAL A 339 10.38 4.15 -15.69
CA VAL A 339 9.70 2.85 -15.72
C VAL A 339 8.32 3.06 -16.32
N LYS A 340 7.90 2.16 -17.22
CA LYS A 340 6.62 2.31 -17.91
C LYS A 340 5.46 2.18 -16.92
N HIS A 341 4.47 3.05 -17.07
CA HIS A 341 3.25 3.05 -16.28
C HIS A 341 2.05 2.65 -17.15
N LEU A 342 1.23 1.71 -16.68
CA LEU A 342 0.13 1.12 -17.46
C LEU A 342 -1.18 1.93 -17.40
N GLY A 343 -1.21 3.02 -16.61
CA GLY A 343 -2.37 3.90 -16.50
C GLY A 343 -3.56 3.24 -15.80
N GLU A 344 -4.76 3.82 -15.95
CA GLU A 344 -5.98 3.33 -15.30
C GLU A 344 -6.78 2.32 -16.14
N THR A 345 -6.42 2.12 -17.42
CA THR A 345 -7.17 1.25 -18.34
C THR A 345 -6.91 -0.25 -18.11
N ARG A 346 -5.91 -0.60 -17.30
CA ARG A 346 -5.46 -1.99 -17.07
C ARG A 346 -5.17 -2.74 -18.38
N ASP A 347 -4.61 -2.05 -19.36
CA ASP A 347 -4.18 -2.66 -20.62
C ASP A 347 -2.80 -3.31 -20.43
N PHE A 348 -2.76 -4.64 -20.40
CA PHE A 348 -1.54 -5.42 -20.25
C PHE A 348 -1.00 -5.95 -21.59
N SER A 349 -1.54 -5.51 -22.73
CA SER A 349 -1.15 -6.01 -24.06
C SER A 349 0.35 -5.90 -24.32
N GLU A 350 0.98 -4.80 -23.91
CA GLU A 350 2.43 -4.63 -24.05
C GLU A 350 3.23 -5.57 -23.14
N VAL A 351 2.78 -5.77 -21.89
CA VAL A 351 3.41 -6.71 -20.95
C VAL A 351 3.39 -8.12 -21.56
N ILE A 352 2.26 -8.52 -22.12
CA ILE A 352 2.07 -9.83 -22.74
C ILE A 352 2.96 -9.97 -23.99
N ALA A 353 3.01 -8.95 -24.84
CA ALA A 353 3.84 -8.96 -26.05
C ALA A 353 5.34 -9.11 -25.70
N ILE A 354 5.82 -8.44 -24.65
CA ILE A 354 7.20 -8.61 -24.17
C ILE A 354 7.41 -10.02 -23.62
N ALA A 355 6.50 -10.54 -22.80
CA ALA A 355 6.60 -11.89 -22.25
C ALA A 355 6.71 -12.96 -23.35
N GLN A 356 5.97 -12.80 -24.46
CA GLN A 356 6.01 -13.70 -25.61
C GLN A 356 7.34 -13.66 -26.37
N GLN A 357 8.05 -12.53 -26.33
CA GLN A 357 9.35 -12.35 -27.00
C GLN A 357 10.54 -12.79 -26.13
N MET A 358 10.41 -12.75 -24.81
CA MET A 358 11.45 -13.20 -23.87
C MET A 358 11.55 -14.72 -23.84
N ASP A 359 12.71 -15.27 -23.45
CA ASP A 359 12.92 -16.73 -23.45
C ASP A 359 11.99 -17.47 -22.48
N GLY A 360 11.70 -16.87 -21.32
CA GLY A 360 10.99 -17.54 -20.22
C GLY A 360 11.91 -18.50 -19.47
N PHE A 361 11.32 -19.35 -18.61
CA PHE A 361 12.06 -20.43 -17.98
C PHE A 361 12.31 -21.57 -18.98
N THR A 362 13.54 -22.05 -19.07
CA THR A 362 13.95 -23.05 -20.07
C THR A 362 13.72 -24.50 -19.61
N GLU A 363 13.61 -24.72 -18.31
CA GLU A 363 13.47 -26.03 -17.70
C GLU A 363 12.54 -25.98 -16.49
N ASP A 364 11.92 -27.11 -16.19
CA ASP A 364 11.18 -27.30 -14.95
C ASP A 364 12.17 -27.57 -13.81
N VAL A 365 11.92 -26.94 -12.66
CA VAL A 365 12.67 -27.21 -11.42
C VAL A 365 11.88 -28.19 -10.56
N PRO A 366 12.51 -29.11 -9.81
CA PRO A 366 11.80 -29.99 -8.88
C PRO A 366 10.84 -29.20 -7.98
N GLU A 367 9.60 -29.66 -7.90
CA GLU A 367 8.54 -28.90 -7.24
C GLU A 367 8.81 -28.77 -5.74
N GLU A 368 8.87 -27.53 -5.26
CA GLU A 368 8.74 -27.18 -3.85
C GLU A 368 7.43 -26.43 -3.66
N THR A 369 6.80 -26.61 -2.49
CA THR A 369 5.48 -26.01 -2.22
C THR A 369 5.40 -25.39 -0.83
N VAL A 370 4.46 -24.47 -0.67
CA VAL A 370 4.04 -23.92 0.63
C VAL A 370 2.52 -24.05 0.78
N THR A 371 2.04 -24.27 2.00
CA THR A 371 0.59 -24.30 2.26
C THR A 371 0.13 -22.95 2.82
N ILE A 372 -0.89 -22.36 2.20
CA ILE A 372 -1.48 -21.08 2.58
C ILE A 372 -3.01 -21.18 2.67
N GLY A 373 -3.69 -20.06 2.91
CA GLY A 373 -5.15 -19.97 2.75
C GLY A 373 -5.97 -20.19 4.02
N PHE A 374 -5.32 -20.11 5.18
CA PHE A 374 -5.97 -20.15 6.50
C PHE A 374 -6.58 -18.79 6.90
N GLY A 375 -7.45 -18.24 6.03
CA GLY A 375 -8.23 -17.04 6.34
C GLY A 375 -9.29 -17.28 7.41
N HIS A 376 -9.98 -16.23 7.88
CA HIS A 376 -10.94 -16.32 8.99
C HIS A 376 -12.04 -17.38 8.74
N HIS A 377 -12.57 -17.47 7.52
CA HIS A 377 -13.56 -18.48 7.15
C HIS A 377 -13.02 -19.92 7.28
N ALA A 378 -11.79 -20.17 6.84
CA ALA A 378 -11.17 -21.49 6.95
C ALA A 378 -10.89 -21.88 8.40
N VAL A 379 -10.45 -20.92 9.22
CA VAL A 379 -10.22 -21.12 10.67
C VAL A 379 -11.54 -21.39 11.39
N LEU A 380 -12.57 -20.57 11.14
CA LEU A 380 -13.88 -20.71 11.78
C LEU A 380 -14.61 -22.00 11.37
N ALA A 381 -14.46 -22.44 10.12
CA ALA A 381 -15.00 -23.72 9.66
C ALA A 381 -14.39 -24.93 10.41
N ASN A 382 -13.24 -24.75 11.06
CA ASN A 382 -12.56 -25.78 11.85
C ASN A 382 -12.53 -25.44 13.36
N ALA A 383 -13.37 -24.52 13.82
CA ALA A 383 -13.31 -23.99 15.19
C ALA A 383 -13.43 -25.07 16.27
N GLU A 384 -14.31 -26.07 16.10
CA GLU A 384 -14.49 -27.15 17.08
C GLU A 384 -13.21 -27.97 17.26
N ALA A 385 -12.58 -28.40 16.16
CA ALA A 385 -11.34 -29.14 16.19
C ALA A 385 -10.19 -28.33 16.83
N ILE A 386 -10.11 -27.02 16.53
CA ILE A 386 -9.12 -26.12 17.12
C ILE A 386 -9.37 -25.97 18.63
N ILE A 387 -10.62 -25.77 19.05
CA ILE A 387 -11.01 -25.65 20.47
C ILE A 387 -10.67 -26.94 21.22
N ASP A 388 -10.96 -28.10 20.64
CA ASP A 388 -10.66 -29.39 21.26
C ASP A 388 -9.16 -29.65 21.36
N ALA A 389 -8.38 -29.27 20.34
CA ALA A 389 -6.93 -29.32 20.40
C ALA A 389 -6.37 -28.44 21.53
N VAL A 390 -6.94 -27.26 21.76
CA VAL A 390 -6.58 -26.40 22.90
C VAL A 390 -6.97 -27.02 24.24
N LYS A 391 -8.21 -27.51 24.37
CA LYS A 391 -8.72 -28.11 25.63
C LYS A 391 -7.94 -29.36 26.04
N THR A 392 -7.52 -30.16 25.07
CA THR A 392 -6.73 -31.39 25.30
C THR A 392 -5.25 -31.11 25.53
N GLY A 393 -4.79 -29.88 25.31
CA GLY A 393 -3.37 -29.50 25.39
C GLY A 393 -2.55 -29.91 24.17
N ALA A 394 -3.19 -30.42 23.11
CA ALA A 394 -2.52 -30.69 21.82
C ALA A 394 -2.04 -29.40 21.14
N VAL A 395 -2.74 -28.28 21.37
CA VAL A 395 -2.27 -26.92 21.06
C VAL A 395 -2.22 -26.10 22.34
N ARG A 396 -1.01 -25.85 22.84
CA ARG A 396 -0.77 -25.12 24.08
C ARG A 396 -0.80 -23.60 23.89
N HIS A 397 -0.32 -23.09 22.76
CA HIS A 397 -0.20 -21.66 22.53
C HIS A 397 -0.24 -21.31 21.03
N PHE A 398 -0.75 -20.11 20.73
CA PHE A 398 -0.67 -19.51 19.40
C PHE A 398 0.25 -18.29 19.47
N PHE A 399 1.28 -18.27 18.63
CA PHE A 399 2.14 -17.11 18.44
C PHE A 399 1.70 -16.35 17.18
N LEU A 400 1.42 -15.05 17.31
CA LEU A 400 1.25 -14.20 16.13
C LEU A 400 2.61 -13.66 15.69
N VAL A 401 3.15 -14.21 14.61
CA VAL A 401 4.39 -13.75 13.98
C VAL A 401 4.06 -13.32 12.56
N GLY A 402 4.06 -12.02 12.29
CA GLY A 402 3.65 -11.48 11.00
C GLY A 402 3.95 -9.99 10.88
N GLY A 403 3.24 -9.34 9.96
CA GLY A 403 3.50 -7.95 9.58
C GLY A 403 4.53 -7.86 8.45
N CYS A 404 5.26 -6.75 8.37
CA CYS A 404 6.14 -6.48 7.23
C CYS A 404 7.59 -6.93 7.45
N ASP A 405 8.14 -7.67 6.50
CA ASP A 405 9.57 -7.97 6.46
C ASP A 405 10.41 -6.76 5.98
N GLY A 406 11.73 -6.84 6.09
CA GLY A 406 12.65 -5.84 5.57
C GLY A 406 14.11 -6.30 5.60
N ALA A 407 15.01 -5.45 5.11
CA ALA A 407 16.44 -5.78 4.93
C ALA A 407 17.32 -5.52 6.17
N LYS A 408 16.75 -5.13 7.33
CA LYS A 408 17.55 -4.79 8.51
C LYS A 408 18.23 -6.03 9.09
N PRO A 409 19.56 -6.01 9.33
CA PRO A 409 20.26 -7.10 10.02
C PRO A 409 19.63 -7.40 11.39
N GLY A 410 19.59 -8.67 11.78
CA GLY A 410 18.96 -9.14 13.02
C GLY A 410 17.54 -9.66 12.86
N ARG A 411 16.92 -9.53 11.67
CA ARG A 411 15.60 -10.13 11.38
C ARG A 411 15.60 -11.66 11.31
N ASN A 412 16.77 -12.31 11.30
CA ASN A 412 16.89 -13.75 11.53
C ASN A 412 16.30 -14.17 12.89
N TYR A 413 16.17 -13.24 13.84
CA TYR A 413 15.40 -13.45 15.07
C TYR A 413 14.06 -14.13 14.82
N TYR A 414 13.31 -13.75 13.78
CA TYR A 414 11.98 -14.34 13.51
C TYR A 414 12.07 -15.76 12.94
N THR A 415 13.12 -16.06 12.18
CA THR A 415 13.43 -17.42 11.71
C THR A 415 13.84 -18.29 12.89
N ASP A 416 14.83 -17.84 13.66
CA ASP A 416 15.34 -18.53 14.85
C ASP A 416 14.23 -18.76 15.88
N PHE A 417 13.33 -17.79 16.04
CA PHE A 417 12.15 -17.91 16.90
C PHE A 417 11.19 -19.00 16.39
N ALA A 418 10.86 -18.98 15.09
CA ALA A 418 9.95 -19.96 14.49
C ALA A 418 10.48 -21.40 14.61
N GLU A 419 11.78 -21.62 14.41
CA GLU A 419 12.44 -22.93 14.59
C GLU A 419 12.41 -23.41 16.05
N GLN A 420 12.40 -22.49 17.01
CA GLN A 420 12.35 -22.78 18.44
C GLN A 420 10.91 -22.93 18.99
N VAL A 421 9.89 -22.60 18.18
CA VAL A 421 8.49 -22.77 18.62
C VAL A 421 8.24 -24.26 18.92
N PRO A 422 7.77 -24.59 20.13
CA PRO A 422 7.50 -25.98 20.49
C PRO A 422 6.48 -26.64 19.55
N ALA A 423 6.64 -27.95 19.30
CA ALA A 423 5.77 -28.70 18.40
C ALA A 423 4.29 -28.77 18.82
N ASP A 424 3.98 -28.45 20.08
CA ASP A 424 2.62 -28.32 20.62
C ASP A 424 2.09 -26.87 20.56
N CYS A 425 2.73 -25.98 19.81
CA CYS A 425 2.31 -24.60 19.57
C CYS A 425 2.12 -24.33 18.08
N LEU A 426 1.35 -23.30 17.74
CA LEU A 426 1.08 -22.89 16.36
C LEU A 426 1.51 -21.44 16.12
N ILE A 427 2.01 -21.16 14.91
CA ILE A 427 2.29 -19.79 14.44
C ILE A 427 1.14 -19.34 13.54
N LEU A 428 0.50 -18.23 13.92
CA LEU A 428 -0.39 -17.47 13.04
C LEU A 428 0.45 -16.40 12.35
N THR A 429 0.30 -16.26 11.04
CA THR A 429 1.06 -15.28 10.25
C THR A 429 0.20 -14.54 9.26
N LEU A 430 0.65 -13.34 8.90
CA LEU A 430 0.05 -12.45 7.92
C LEU A 430 1.15 -11.55 7.34
N ALA A 431 0.91 -11.04 6.13
CA ALA A 431 1.82 -10.19 5.39
C ALA A 431 3.24 -10.77 5.18
N CYS A 432 4.13 -10.01 4.55
CA CYS A 432 5.40 -10.53 4.02
C CYS A 432 6.41 -11.00 5.09
N GLY A 433 6.17 -10.72 6.37
CA GLY A 433 6.92 -11.32 7.49
C GLY A 433 6.91 -12.85 7.47
N LYS A 434 5.89 -13.46 6.86
CA LYS A 434 5.78 -14.92 6.65
C LYS A 434 7.00 -15.52 5.93
N PHE A 435 7.66 -14.76 5.05
CA PHE A 435 8.79 -15.27 4.25
C PHE A 435 10.04 -15.58 5.07
N ARG A 436 10.07 -15.19 6.36
CA ARG A 436 11.12 -15.58 7.29
C ARG A 436 11.07 -17.04 7.71
N PHE A 437 9.92 -17.71 7.58
CA PHE A 437 9.74 -19.06 8.12
C PHE A 437 8.74 -19.93 7.35
N ASN A 438 8.10 -19.45 6.28
CA ASN A 438 7.12 -20.23 5.51
C ASN A 438 7.73 -21.31 4.58
N LYS A 439 9.06 -21.48 4.61
CA LYS A 439 9.83 -22.48 3.86
C LYS A 439 10.71 -23.36 4.76
N LEU A 440 10.48 -23.34 6.08
CA LEU A 440 11.23 -24.13 7.06
C LEU A 440 10.82 -25.59 7.06
#